data_AF-A0A2E5RNC9-F1
#
_entry.id   AF-A0A2E5RNC9-F1
#
_cell.length_a   1.000
_cell.length_b   1.000
_cell.length_c   1.000
_cell.angle_alpha   90.00
_cell.angle_beta   90.00
_cell.angle_gamma   90.00
#
_symmetry.space_group_name_H-M   'P 1'
#
loop_
_entity.id
_entity.type
_entity.pdbx_description
1 polymer ?
#
loop_
_entity_poly.entity_id
_entity_poly.type
_entity_poly.pdbx_seq_one_letter_code
_entity_poly.pdbx_strand_id
1 'polypeptide(L)'
;MPKARVENLDKVVHGALFFFFSFSAIIGFIKQNQFPKLHFDAVKYAIGISSFLAVFTELIQHFLIPKRNFDVFDILADLVGIALGFAFFLYVRGDKKCGF
;
A
#
# COMPACT_ATOMS: atom_id res chain seq x y z
N MET A 1 -9.39 21.59 -20.82
CA MET A 1 -10.08 20.43 -20.24
C MET A 1 -9.94 20.52 -18.72
N PRO A 2 -10.98 20.22 -17.91
CA PRO A 2 -10.94 20.41 -16.47
C PRO A 2 -10.00 19.36 -15.85
N LYS A 3 -8.73 19.73 -15.63
CA LYS A 3 -7.68 18.86 -15.09
C LYS A 3 -7.95 18.40 -13.65
N ALA A 4 -8.58 19.28 -12.86
CA ALA A 4 -8.80 19.08 -11.42
C ALA A 4 -9.68 17.86 -11.05
N ARG A 5 -10.63 17.44 -11.91
CA ARG A 5 -11.49 16.27 -11.60
C ARG A 5 -10.73 14.96 -11.74
N VAL A 6 -9.86 14.86 -12.73
CA VAL A 6 -9.08 13.65 -13.00
C VAL A 6 -7.95 13.51 -11.98
N GLU A 7 -7.31 14.63 -11.58
CA GLU A 7 -6.26 14.64 -10.57
C GLU A 7 -6.72 14.15 -9.18
N ASN A 8 -7.94 14.51 -8.76
CA ASN A 8 -8.47 14.03 -7.48
C ASN A 8 -8.86 12.55 -7.53
N LEU A 9 -9.39 12.07 -8.65
CA LEU A 9 -9.73 10.65 -8.81
C LEU A 9 -8.47 9.79 -8.76
N ASP A 10 -7.40 10.26 -9.37
CA ASP A 10 -6.13 9.56 -9.43
C ASP A 10 -5.53 9.32 -8.03
N LYS A 11 -5.55 10.33 -7.16
CA LYS A 11 -5.17 10.21 -5.74
C LYS A 11 -6.01 9.20 -4.97
N VAL A 12 -7.31 9.16 -5.22
CA VAL A 12 -8.22 8.18 -4.60
C VAL A 12 -7.87 6.76 -5.07
N VAL A 13 -7.53 6.59 -6.36
CA VAL A 13 -7.11 5.30 -6.91
C VAL A 13 -5.78 4.85 -6.29
N HIS A 14 -4.81 5.74 -6.18
CA HIS A 14 -3.53 5.50 -5.50
C HIS A 14 -3.75 4.97 -4.06
N GLY A 15 -4.48 5.73 -3.24
CA GLY A 15 -4.80 5.31 -1.88
C GLY A 15 -5.59 4.00 -1.80
N ALA A 16 -6.56 3.78 -2.70
CA ALA A 16 -7.34 2.53 -2.72
C ALA A 16 -6.48 1.31 -3.10
N LEU A 17 -5.61 1.44 -4.11
CA LEU A 17 -4.72 0.35 -4.54
C LEU A 17 -3.75 -0.03 -3.43
N PHE A 18 -3.11 0.95 -2.79
CA PHE A 18 -2.18 0.69 -1.70
C PHE A 18 -2.86 0.21 -0.42
N PHE A 19 -4.12 0.57 -0.19
CA PHE A 19 -4.96 -0.03 0.85
C PHE A 19 -5.15 -1.53 0.62
N PHE A 20 -5.66 -1.94 -0.55
CA PHE A 20 -5.92 -3.35 -0.82
C PHE A 20 -4.63 -4.16 -0.91
N PHE A 21 -3.58 -3.58 -1.50
CA PHE A 21 -2.26 -4.21 -1.60
C PHE A 21 -1.67 -4.49 -0.23
N SER A 22 -1.55 -3.47 0.63
CA SER A 22 -0.92 -3.62 1.96
C SER A 22 -1.71 -4.61 2.84
N PHE A 23 -3.04 -4.52 2.85
CA PHE A 23 -3.90 -5.46 3.59
C PHE A 23 -3.71 -6.91 3.10
N SER A 24 -3.74 -7.12 1.79
CA SER A 24 -3.57 -8.45 1.19
C SER A 24 -2.16 -9.00 1.42
N ALA A 25 -1.14 -8.14 1.34
CA ALA A 25 0.26 -8.50 1.59
C ALA A 25 0.47 -8.95 3.03
N ILE A 26 -0.10 -8.24 4.02
CA ILE A 26 -0.06 -8.66 5.42
C ILE A 26 -0.65 -10.06 5.57
N ILE A 27 -1.84 -10.31 5.03
CA ILE A 27 -2.50 -11.63 5.11
C ILE A 27 -1.67 -12.70 4.41
N GLY A 28 -1.14 -12.41 3.22
CA GLY A 28 -0.32 -13.35 2.45
C GLY A 28 0.96 -13.73 3.20
N PHE A 29 1.66 -12.77 3.77
CA PHE A 29 2.88 -13.00 4.54
C PHE A 29 2.63 -13.76 5.85
N ILE A 30 1.47 -13.55 6.49
CA ILE A 30 1.06 -14.34 7.65
C ILE A 30 0.70 -15.78 7.25
N LYS A 31 0.06 -16.00 6.09
CA LYS A 31 -0.41 -17.35 5.71
C LYS A 31 0.64 -18.23 5.05
N GLN A 32 1.71 -17.65 4.51
CA GLN A 32 2.78 -18.42 3.87
C GLN A 32 3.72 -19.06 4.91
N ASN A 33 4.24 -20.25 4.59
CA ASN A 33 5.20 -20.98 5.43
C ASN A 33 6.56 -21.22 4.73
N GLN A 34 6.73 -20.70 3.52
CA GLN A 34 7.95 -20.89 2.72
C GLN A 34 9.13 -20.07 3.26
N PHE A 35 8.84 -18.89 3.83
CA PHE A 35 9.82 -17.95 4.35
C PHE A 35 9.51 -17.62 5.82
N PRO A 36 10.06 -18.36 6.80
CA PRO A 36 9.73 -18.22 8.22
C PRO A 36 10.00 -16.82 8.79
N LYS A 37 11.08 -16.15 8.35
CA LYS A 37 11.41 -14.77 8.76
C LYS A 37 10.34 -13.78 8.30
N LEU A 38 9.87 -13.93 7.07
CA LEU A 38 8.82 -13.09 6.49
C LEU A 38 7.47 -13.35 7.17
N HIS A 39 7.20 -14.59 7.59
CA HIS A 39 6.01 -14.94 8.35
C HIS A 39 6.00 -14.28 9.74
N PHE A 40 7.10 -14.40 10.48
CA PHE A 40 7.20 -13.86 11.83
C PHE A 40 7.10 -12.32 11.87
N ASP A 41 7.73 -11.64 10.91
CA ASP A 41 7.74 -10.18 10.80
C ASP A 41 6.80 -9.66 9.69
N ALA A 42 5.73 -10.40 9.37
CA ALA A 42 4.86 -10.17 8.22
C ALA A 42 4.38 -8.72 8.08
N VAL A 43 3.91 -8.12 9.17
CA VAL A 43 3.43 -6.72 9.18
C VAL A 43 4.55 -5.74 8.84
N LYS A 44 5.73 -5.91 9.44
CA LYS A 44 6.89 -5.04 9.22
C LYS A 44 7.34 -5.09 7.75
N TYR A 45 7.42 -6.30 7.20
CA TYR A 45 7.79 -6.48 5.80
C TYR A 45 6.73 -5.96 4.83
N ALA A 46 5.44 -6.21 5.10
CA ALA A 46 4.35 -5.70 4.26
C ALA A 46 4.34 -4.16 4.22
N ILE A 47 4.46 -3.49 5.36
CA ILE A 47 4.53 -2.02 5.43
C ILE A 47 5.79 -1.52 4.73
N GLY A 48 6.95 -2.14 4.98
CA GLY A 48 8.21 -1.74 4.35
C GLY A 48 8.19 -1.87 2.82
N ILE A 49 7.74 -3.02 2.31
CA ILE A 49 7.62 -3.27 0.87
C ILE A 49 6.60 -2.32 0.23
N SER A 50 5.44 -2.12 0.87
CA SER A 50 4.42 -1.21 0.34
C SER A 50 4.92 0.24 0.32
N SER A 51 5.60 0.69 1.37
CA SER A 51 6.14 2.07 1.43
C SER A 51 7.25 2.29 0.42
N PHE A 52 8.12 1.29 0.23
CA PHE A 52 9.11 1.31 -0.85
C PHE A 52 8.44 1.36 -2.22
N LEU A 53 7.39 0.55 -2.42
CA LEU A 53 6.67 0.49 -3.68
C LEU A 53 5.98 1.81 -3.99
N ALA A 54 5.40 2.52 -3.02
CA ALA A 54 4.77 3.84 -3.22
C ALA A 54 5.73 4.86 -3.83
N VAL A 55 6.96 4.94 -3.30
CA VAL A 55 7.99 5.83 -3.86
C VAL A 55 8.46 5.31 -5.22
N PHE A 56 8.65 4.00 -5.35
CA PHE A 56 9.17 3.39 -6.57
C PHE A 56 8.21 3.51 -7.75
N THR A 57 6.91 3.36 -7.54
CA THR A 57 5.89 3.52 -8.58
C THR A 57 5.83 4.95 -9.07
N GLU A 58 5.95 5.93 -8.17
CA GLU A 58 5.97 7.36 -8.56
C GLU A 58 7.20 7.69 -9.42
N LEU A 59 8.37 7.14 -9.07
CA LEU A 59 9.57 7.28 -9.90
C LEU A 59 9.38 6.62 -11.27
N ILE A 60 8.81 5.43 -11.32
CA ILE A 60 8.48 4.75 -12.58
C ILE A 60 7.51 5.60 -13.42
N GLN A 61 6.45 6.12 -12.80
CA GLN A 61 5.47 6.98 -13.47
C GLN A 61 6.14 8.21 -14.06
N HIS A 62 6.99 8.88 -13.28
CA HIS A 62 7.70 10.08 -13.73
C HIS A 62 8.67 9.81 -14.90
N PHE A 63 9.44 8.72 -14.85
CA PHE A 63 10.48 8.46 -15.86
C PHE A 63 9.99 7.68 -17.08
N LEU A 64 8.99 6.80 -16.92
CA LEU A 64 8.59 5.84 -17.95
C LEU A 64 7.22 6.13 -18.57
N ILE A 65 6.38 6.99 -17.97
CA ILE A 65 5.05 7.30 -18.51
C ILE A 65 5.03 8.72 -19.08
N PRO A 66 4.93 8.87 -20.42
CA PRO A 66 4.84 10.18 -21.05
C PRO A 66 3.65 10.98 -20.50
N LYS A 67 3.89 12.26 -20.19
CA LYS A 67 2.89 13.22 -19.65
C LYS A 67 2.45 12.95 -18.21
N ARG A 68 3.10 12.05 -17.47
CA ARG A 68 2.94 11.93 -16.02
C ARG A 68 4.10 12.64 -15.33
N ASN A 69 3.78 13.60 -14.47
CA ASN A 69 4.77 14.32 -13.67
C ASN A 69 4.83 13.74 -12.28
N PHE A 70 6.00 13.90 -11.65
CA PHE A 70 6.19 13.54 -10.26
C PHE A 70 5.25 14.34 -9.36
N ASP A 71 4.43 13.66 -8.56
CA ASP A 71 3.51 14.25 -7.59
C ASP A 71 3.70 13.63 -6.19
N VAL A 72 4.18 14.45 -5.26
CA VAL A 72 4.36 14.06 -3.86
C VAL A 72 3.03 13.67 -3.20
N PHE A 73 1.91 14.24 -3.65
CA PHE A 73 0.60 13.93 -3.09
C PHE A 73 0.12 12.52 -3.48
N ASP A 74 0.62 11.94 -4.55
CA ASP A 74 0.29 10.56 -4.93
C ASP A 74 1.01 9.58 -3.98
N ILE A 75 2.29 9.86 -3.64
CA ILE A 75 3.01 9.13 -2.57
C ILE A 75 2.29 9.27 -1.22
N LEU A 76 1.81 10.48 -0.87
CA LEU A 76 1.05 10.67 0.36
C LEU A 76 -0.27 9.89 0.35
N ALA A 77 -0.98 9.84 -0.77
CA ALA A 77 -2.19 9.04 -0.91
C ALA A 77 -1.89 7.54 -0.74
N ASP A 78 -0.80 7.05 -1.30
CA ASP A 78 -0.34 5.67 -1.13
C ASP A 78 -0.03 5.35 0.34
N LEU A 79 0.70 6.23 1.03
CA LEU A 79 1.01 6.08 2.45
C LEU A 79 -0.25 6.09 3.33
N VAL A 80 -1.24 6.92 3.01
CA VAL A 80 -2.56 6.89 3.67
C VAL A 80 -3.26 5.57 3.40
N GLY A 81 -3.22 5.07 2.16
CA GLY A 81 -3.72 3.73 1.80
C GLY A 81 -3.09 2.62 2.65
N ILE A 82 -1.76 2.62 2.76
CA ILE A 82 -1.00 1.66 3.59
C ILE A 82 -1.41 1.75 5.06
N ALA A 83 -1.51 2.96 5.61
CA ALA A 83 -1.91 3.17 7.00
C ALA A 83 -3.34 2.68 7.26
N LEU A 84 -4.27 2.94 6.33
CA LEU A 84 -5.64 2.43 6.39
C LEU A 84 -5.69 0.91 6.25
N GLY A 85 -4.88 0.31 5.38
CA GLY A 85 -4.81 -1.14 5.20
C GLY A 85 -4.32 -1.84 6.46
N PHE A 86 -3.32 -1.26 7.12
CA PHE A 86 -2.85 -1.72 8.43
C PHE A 86 -3.89 -1.52 9.54
N ALA A 87 -4.52 -0.34 9.64
CA ALA A 87 -5.56 -0.08 10.62
C ALA A 87 -6.76 -1.03 10.44
N PHE A 88 -7.16 -1.28 9.19
CA PHE A 88 -8.21 -2.22 8.86
C PHE A 88 -7.81 -3.67 9.20
N PHE A 89 -6.56 -4.06 8.95
CA PHE A 89 -6.05 -5.34 9.41
C PHE A 89 -6.15 -5.48 10.94
N LEU A 90 -5.76 -4.46 11.71
CA LEU A 90 -5.90 -4.48 13.17
C LEU A 90 -7.35 -4.57 13.61
N TYR A 91 -8.25 -3.83 12.96
CA TYR A 91 -9.68 -3.87 13.21
C TYR A 91 -10.28 -5.27 12.95
N VAL A 92 -9.95 -5.87 11.80
CA VAL A 92 -10.43 -7.22 11.42
C VAL A 92 -9.83 -8.30 12.32
N ARG A 93 -8.57 -8.16 12.74
CA ARG A 93 -7.92 -9.08 13.68
C ARG A 93 -8.60 -9.04 15.05
N GLY A 94 -8.97 -7.86 15.54
CA GLY A 94 -9.58 -7.66 16.86
C GLY A 94 -8.69 -8.12 18.04
N ASP A 95 -9.25 -8.14 19.25
CA ASP A 95 -8.62 -8.67 20.49
C ASP A 95 -8.50 -10.20 20.51
N LYS A 96 -9.07 -10.87 19.51
CA LYS A 96 -8.93 -12.31 19.38
C LYS A 96 -7.49 -12.56 18.94
N LYS A 97 -6.71 -13.15 19.83
CA LYS A 97 -5.50 -13.88 19.47
C LYS A 97 -5.90 -14.88 18.39
N CYS A 98 -5.82 -14.50 17.12
CA CYS A 98 -5.85 -15.46 16.03
C CYS A 98 -4.65 -16.37 16.28
N GLY A 99 -4.94 -17.55 16.81
CA GLY A 99 -4.01 -18.66 16.76
C GLY A 99 -3.66 -18.86 15.29
N PHE A 100 -2.41 -18.57 14.98
CA PHE A 100 -1.68 -19.22 13.92
C PHE A 100 -0.83 -20.29 14.59
#